data_AF-A0A512B1I6-F1
#
_entry.id   AF-A0A512B1I6-F1
#
_cell.length_a   1.000
_cell.length_b   1.000
_cell.length_c   1.000
_cell.angle_alpha   90.00
_cell.angle_beta   90.00
_cell.angle_gamma   90.00
#
_symmetry.space_group_name_H-M   'P 1'
#
loop_
_entity.id
_entity.type
_entity.pdbx_description
1 polymer ?
#
loop_
_entity_poly.entity_id
_entity_poly.type
_entity_poly.pdbx_seq_one_letter_code
_entity_poly.pdbx_strand_id
1 'polypeptide(L)'
;MTGILFDLHVAEARIERMGIMLDTGAVYYKELQGRILKKHGVSEKKFYKSYDYYLHNVSELDKMYEKVIDSLTVQEVEFDKPKDTLRVSK
;
A
#
# COMPACT_ATOMS: atom_id res chain seq x y z
N MET A 1 -9.39 2.95 6.50
CA MET A 1 -9.25 2.28 5.19
C MET A 1 -8.11 2.87 4.38
N THR A 2 -8.02 4.19 4.19
CA THR A 2 -6.94 4.89 3.46
C THR A 2 -5.53 4.33 3.70
N GLY A 3 -5.08 4.26 4.96
CA GLY A 3 -3.73 3.76 5.28
C GLY A 3 -3.50 2.27 4.96
N ILE A 4 -4.56 1.46 4.97
CA ILE A 4 -4.49 0.05 4.53
C ILE A 4 -4.31 -0.01 3.02
N LEU A 5 -5.11 0.74 2.25
CA LEU A 5 -5.00 0.80 0.79
C LEU A 5 -3.62 1.29 0.36
N PHE A 6 -3.10 2.33 1.02
CA PHE A 6 -1.75 2.81 0.82
C PHE A 6 -0.70 1.70 1.01
N ASP A 7 -0.70 1.03 2.16
CA ASP A 7 0.28 -0.04 2.44
C ASP A 7 0.15 -1.21 1.45
N LEU A 8 -1.07 -1.53 0.99
CA LEU A 8 -1.31 -2.57 -0.01
C LEU A 8 -0.73 -2.21 -1.37
N HIS A 9 -0.96 -0.99 -1.86
CA HIS A 9 -0.39 -0.50 -3.13
C HIS A 9 1.14 -0.45 -3.08
N VAL A 10 1.72 -0.05 -1.94
CA VAL A 10 3.18 -0.10 -1.75
C VAL A 10 3.70 -1.54 -1.77
N ALA A 11 2.97 -2.50 -1.21
CA ALA A 11 3.34 -3.91 -1.23
C ALA A 11 3.26 -4.50 -2.64
N GLU A 12 2.21 -4.17 -3.39
CA GLU A 12 2.02 -4.58 -4.79
C GLU A 12 3.17 -4.06 -5.67
N ALA A 13 3.44 -2.75 -5.64
CA ALA A 13 4.54 -2.15 -6.40
C ALA A 13 5.92 -2.76 -6.04
N ARG A 14 6.12 -3.18 -4.78
CA ARG A 14 7.35 -3.89 -4.38
C ARG A 14 7.44 -5.28 -4.99
N ILE A 15 6.34 -6.02 -5.04
CA ILE A 15 6.27 -7.36 -5.66
C ILE A 15 6.52 -7.26 -7.16
N GLU A 16 5.87 -6.31 -7.84
CA GLU A 16 6.05 -6.07 -9.27
C GLU A 16 7.52 -5.79 -9.61
N ARG A 17 8.18 -4.94 -8.82
CA ARG A 17 9.61 -4.64 -8.99
C ARG A 17 10.55 -5.82 -8.74
N MET A 18 10.12 -6.87 -8.04
CA MET A 18 10.94 -8.08 -7.86
C MET A 18 10.98 -8.95 -9.12
N GLY A 19 10.10 -8.73 -10.11
CA GLY A 19 10.08 -9.50 -11.35
C GLY A 19 9.79 -10.99 -11.16
N ILE A 20 9.09 -11.36 -10.08
CA ILE A 20 8.73 -12.75 -9.80
C ILE A 20 7.55 -13.22 -10.65
N MET A 21 7.45 -14.53 -10.89
CA MET A 21 6.33 -15.12 -11.62
C MET A 21 4.99 -14.81 -10.96
N LEU A 22 3.94 -14.61 -11.76
CA LEU A 22 2.61 -14.16 -11.30
C LEU A 22 2.04 -15.00 -10.15
N ASP A 23 2.06 -16.33 -10.29
CA ASP A 23 1.53 -17.25 -9.27
C ASP A 23 2.29 -17.14 -7.95
N THR A 24 3.61 -16.95 -8.02
CA THR A 24 4.44 -16.71 -6.85
C THR A 24 4.14 -15.34 -6.26
N GLY A 25 3.99 -14.31 -7.10
CA GLY A 25 3.59 -12.97 -6.69
C GLY A 25 2.28 -12.95 -5.91
N ALA A 26 1.27 -13.69 -6.36
CA ALA A 26 -0.02 -13.78 -5.68
C ALA A 26 0.08 -14.37 -4.27
N VAL A 27 0.91 -15.40 -4.08
CA VAL A 27 1.17 -16.00 -2.76
C VAL A 27 1.86 -15.00 -1.84
N TYR A 28 2.90 -14.33 -2.32
CA TYR A 28 3.61 -13.30 -1.55
C TYR A 28 2.69 -12.12 -1.20
N TYR A 29 1.85 -11.68 -2.14
CA TYR A 29 0.90 -10.60 -1.91
C TYR A 29 -0.09 -10.96 -0.80
N LYS A 30 -0.64 -12.18 -0.81
CA LYS A 30 -1.58 -12.65 0.22
C LYS A 30 -0.95 -12.64 1.61
N GLU A 31 0.30 -13.08 1.73
CA GLU A 31 1.05 -13.03 2.99
C GLU A 31 1.27 -11.58 3.47
N LEU A 32 1.64 -10.68 2.55
CA LEU A 32 1.81 -9.26 2.86
C LEU A 32 0.50 -8.59 3.27
N GLN A 33 -0.60 -8.86 2.57
CA GLN A 33 -1.93 -8.37 2.90
C GLN A 33 -2.30 -8.77 4.33
N GLY A 34 -2.10 -10.03 4.71
CA GLY A 34 -2.36 -10.51 6.08
C GLY A 34 -1.54 -9.74 7.13
N ARG A 35 -0.25 -9.48 6.86
CA ARG A 35 0.61 -8.69 7.74
C ARG A 35 0.19 -7.23 7.86
N ILE A 36 -0.20 -6.61 6.74
CA ILE A 36 -0.68 -5.23 6.69
C ILE A 36 -1.98 -5.11 7.50
N LEU A 37 -2.96 -5.99 7.26
CA LEU A 37 -4.21 -5.98 8.02
C LEU A 37 -3.97 -6.14 9.53
N LYS A 38 -3.03 -7.03 9.91
CA LYS A 38 -2.59 -7.17 11.30
C LYS A 38 -1.95 -5.89 11.86
N LYS A 39 -1.06 -5.24 11.10
CA LYS A 39 -0.43 -3.95 11.46
C LYS A 39 -1.48 -2.87 11.75
N HIS A 40 -2.57 -2.86 10.99
CA HIS A 40 -3.69 -1.91 11.17
C HIS A 40 -4.75 -2.37 12.19
N GLY A 41 -4.59 -3.54 12.82
CA GLY A 41 -5.56 -4.08 13.78
C GLY A 41 -6.92 -4.45 13.16
N VAL A 42 -6.96 -4.71 11.85
CA VAL A 42 -8.17 -5.02 11.10
C VAL A 42 -8.20 -6.50 10.71
N SER A 43 -9.33 -7.16 10.90
CA SER A 43 -9.52 -8.52 10.39
C SER A 43 -9.89 -8.50 8.91
N GLU A 44 -9.52 -9.55 8.18
CA GLU A 44 -9.83 -9.71 6.76
C GLU A 44 -11.34 -9.55 6.47
N LYS A 45 -12.20 -10.15 7.30
CA LYS A 45 -13.66 -9.97 7.20
C LYS A 45 -14.10 -8.50 7.32
N LYS A 46 -13.53 -7.74 8.27
CA LYS A 46 -13.85 -6.32 8.43
C LYS A 46 -13.34 -5.51 7.25
N PHE A 47 -12.14 -5.81 6.76
CA PHE A 47 -11.57 -5.18 5.57
C PHE A 47 -12.47 -5.36 4.35
N TYR A 48 -12.83 -6.61 3.98
CA TYR A 48 -13.68 -6.84 2.82
C TYR A 48 -15.08 -6.27 2.97
N LYS A 49 -15.66 -6.28 4.19
CA LYS A 49 -16.94 -5.62 4.44
C LYS A 49 -16.87 -4.11 4.17
N SER A 50 -15.81 -3.45 4.63
CA SER A 50 -15.60 -2.04 4.34
C SER A 50 -15.30 -1.80 2.86
N TYR A 51 -14.53 -2.67 2.22
CA TYR A 51 -14.22 -2.56 0.80
C TYR A 51 -15.47 -2.65 -0.06
N ASP A 52 -16.33 -3.65 0.18
CA ASP A 52 -17.63 -3.83 -0.47
C ASP A 52 -18.54 -2.60 -0.30
N TYR A 53 -18.59 -2.01 0.90
CA TYR A 53 -19.32 -0.76 1.12
C TYR A 53 -18.82 0.36 0.19
N TYR A 54 -17.51 0.54 0.04
CA TYR A 54 -16.96 1.60 -0.82
C TYR A 54 -17.12 1.31 -2.32
N LEU A 55 -17.20 0.05 -2.74
CA LEU A 55 -17.56 -0.29 -4.12
C LEU A 55 -18.97 0.18 -4.49
N HIS A 56 -19.89 0.22 -3.53
CA HIS A 56 -21.25 0.76 -3.72
C HIS A 56 -21.34 2.28 -3.48
N ASN A 57 -20.29 2.89 -2.91
CA ASN A 57 -20.21 4.32 -2.60
C ASN A 57 -18.96 4.94 -3.25
N VAL A 58 -18.91 4.87 -4.58
CA VAL A 58 -17.72 5.21 -5.37
C VAL A 58 -17.21 6.63 -5.12
N SER A 59 -18.11 7.60 -4.87
CA SER A 59 -17.70 8.98 -4.56
C SER A 59 -16.96 9.13 -3.22
N GLU A 60 -17.22 8.24 -2.25
CA GLU A 60 -16.45 8.19 -1.01
C GLU A 60 -15.12 7.46 -1.21
N LEU A 61 -15.11 6.42 -2.04
CA LEU A 61 -13.91 5.71 -2.43
C LEU A 61 -12.92 6.63 -3.14
N ASP A 62 -13.42 7.46 -4.07
CA ASP A 62 -12.64 8.42 -4.85
C ASP A 62 -11.92 9.43 -3.94
N LYS A 63 -12.63 10.06 -3.01
CA LYS A 63 -12.04 10.95 -1.98
C LYS A 63 -11.02 10.25 -1.10
N MET A 64 -11.18 8.95 -0.87
CA MET A 64 -10.15 8.19 -0.16
C MET A 64 -8.92 7.93 -1.02
N TYR A 65 -9.11 7.66 -2.30
CA TYR A 65 -8.02 7.47 -3.25
C TYR A 65 -7.23 8.75 -3.50
N GLU A 66 -7.85 9.93 -3.50
CA GLU A 66 -7.12 11.22 -3.51
C GLU A 66 -6.03 11.25 -2.43
N LYS A 67 -6.39 10.90 -1.18
CA LYS A 67 -5.45 10.86 -0.06
C LYS A 67 -4.38 9.78 -0.20
N VAL A 68 -4.73 8.65 -0.82
CA VAL A 68 -3.76 7.56 -1.08
C VAL A 68 -2.73 8.03 -2.10
N ILE A 69 -3.17 8.65 -3.19
CA ILE A 69 -2.30 9.19 -4.25
C ILE A 69 -1.38 10.28 -3.69
N ASP A 70 -1.91 11.21 -2.90
CA ASP A 70 -1.09 12.23 -2.23
C ASP A 70 0.01 11.59 -1.37
N SER A 71 -0.34 10.56 -0.60
CA SER A 71 0.60 9.86 0.27
C SER A 71 1.65 9.08 -0.53
N LEU A 72 1.27 8.45 -1.66
CA LEU A 72 2.18 7.73 -2.54
C LEU A 72 3.17 8.67 -3.20
N THR A 73 2.69 9.82 -3.70
CA THR A 73 3.53 10.86 -4.31
C THR A 73 4.60 11.35 -3.33
N VAL A 74 4.22 11.64 -2.09
CA VAL A 74 5.18 12.02 -1.04
C VAL A 74 6.20 10.91 -0.79
N GLN A 75 5.76 9.66 -0.73
CA GLN A 75 6.65 8.53 -0.52
C GLN A 75 7.66 8.36 -1.69
N GLU A 76 7.22 8.48 -2.94
CA GLU A 76 8.09 8.42 -4.12
C GLU A 76 9.16 9.53 -4.09
N VAL A 77 8.75 10.77 -3.77
CA VAL A 77 9.69 11.89 -3.61
C VAL A 77 10.75 11.61 -2.55
N GLU A 78 10.40 10.97 -1.42
CA GLU A 78 11.38 10.56 -0.41
C GLU A 78 12.32 9.45 -0.90
N PHE A 79 11.85 8.55 -1.77
CA PHE A 79 12.67 7.47 -2.34
C PHE A 79 13.64 7.97 -3.43
N ASP A 80 13.27 9.01 -4.18
CA ASP A 80 14.09 9.60 -5.25
C ASP A 80 15.15 10.59 -4.73
N LYS A 81 15.13 10.94 -3.44
CA LYS A 81 16.20 11.74 -2.85
C LYS A 81 17.53 10.97 -2.90
N PRO A 82 18.62 11.56 -3.44
CA PRO A 82 19.92 10.91 -3.47
C PRO A 82 20.37 10.59 -2.05
N LYS A 83 20.82 9.35 -1.81
CA LYS A 83 21.28 8.81 -0.51
C LYS A 83 22.52 9.51 0.08
N ASP A 84 22.94 10.66 -0.46
CA ASP A 84 24.24 11.28 -0.19
C ASP A 84 24.22 12.32 0.95
N THR A 85 23.08 12.57 1.58
CA THR A 85 22.97 13.56 2.68
C THR A 85 23.33 13.01 4.07
N LEU A 86 23.73 11.74 4.20
CA LEU A 86 24.14 11.13 5.48
C LEU A 86 25.66 10.86 5.61
N ARG A 87 26.48 11.42 4.71
CA ARG A 87 27.93 11.22 4.72
C ARG A 87 28.75 12.52 4.80
N VAL A 88 28.34 13.49 5.63
CA VAL A 88 29.26 14.56 6.04
C VAL A 88 29.08 14.91 7.51
N SER A 89 29.79 14.18 8.37
CA SER A 89 30.42 14.72 9.58
C SER A 89 31.37 13.67 10.15
N LYS A 90 32.63 13.73 9.72
CA LYS A 90 33.76 13.20 10.46
C LYS A 90 34.88 14.22 10.40
#